data_AF-A0A957QUU8-F1
#
_entry.id   AF-A0A957QUU8-F1
#
_cell.length_a   1.000
_cell.length_b   1.000
_cell.length_c   1.000
_cell.angle_alpha   90.00
_cell.angle_beta   90.00
_cell.angle_gamma   90.00
#
_symmetry.space_group_name_H-M   'P 1'
#
loop_
_entity.id
_entity.type
_entity.pdbx_description
1 polymer ?
#
loop_
_entity_poly.entity_id
_entity_poly.type
_entity_poly.pdbx_seq_one_letter_code
_entity_poly.pdbx_strand_id
1 'polypeptide(L)' 'MATATVPARNEIPVEHTWDLANIFPTPADWEAKLANVKARLPEIRQYQGRLGEGPDALAGWLETYQDLMR' A
#
# COMPACT_ATOMS: atom_id res chain seq x y z
N MET A 1 27.15 6.61 33.95
CA MET A 1 26.70 6.88 32.58
C MET A 1 25.33 7.52 32.66
N ALA A 2 25.12 8.68 32.05
CA ALA A 2 23.82 9.35 32.07
C ALA A 2 22.85 8.63 31.12
N THR A 3 21.71 8.18 31.62
CA THR A 3 20.60 7.65 30.84
C THR A 3 19.90 8.81 30.14
N ALA A 4 20.19 9.03 28.86
CA ALA A 4 19.42 9.95 28.04
C ALA A 4 18.04 9.31 27.77
N THR A 5 16.96 9.99 28.16
CA THR A 5 15.59 9.56 27.87
C THR A 5 15.31 9.77 26.38
N VAL A 6 14.83 8.72 25.71
CA VAL A 6 14.44 8.80 24.30
C VAL A 6 13.08 9.52 24.22
N PRO A 7 12.96 10.62 23.44
CA PRO A 7 11.71 11.35 23.30
C PRO A 7 10.63 10.51 22.60
N ALA A 8 9.37 10.76 22.94
CA ALA A 8 8.22 10.19 22.25
C ALA A 8 8.06 10.79 20.85
N ARG A 9 7.44 10.04 19.92
CA ARG A 9 7.32 10.46 18.51
C ARG A 9 6.61 11.81 18.33
N ASN A 10 5.62 12.10 19.17
CA ASN A 10 4.86 13.34 19.16
C ASN A 10 5.64 14.53 19.77
N GLU A 11 6.79 14.29 20.40
CA GLU A 11 7.69 15.33 20.93
C GLU A 11 8.75 15.76 19.91
N ILE A 12 8.83 15.06 18.77
CA ILE A 12 9.77 15.40 17.68
C ILE A 12 9.22 16.56 16.86
N PRO A 13 10.00 17.65 16.66
CA PRO A 13 9.62 18.75 15.77
C PRO A 13 9.30 18.26 14.36
N VAL A 14 8.28 18.84 13.73
CA VAL A 14 7.75 18.36 12.43
C VAL A 14 8.78 18.44 11.32
N GLU A 15 9.71 19.41 11.37
CA GLU A 15 10.84 19.57 10.44
C GLU A 15 11.82 18.39 10.47
N HIS A 16 11.78 17.57 11.53
CA HIS A 16 12.54 16.33 11.66
C HIS A 16 11.70 15.09 11.37
N THR A 17 10.47 15.26 10.89
CA THR A 17 9.58 14.18 10.48
C THR A 17 9.45 14.13 8.96
N TRP A 18 9.07 12.96 8.46
CA TRP A 18 8.73 12.82 7.05
C TRP A 18 7.38 13.45 6.82
N ASP A 19 7.26 14.23 5.74
CA ASP A 19 6.00 14.80 5.32
C ASP A 19 5.15 13.74 4.61
N LEU A 20 4.29 13.08 5.38
CA LEU A 20 3.36 12.05 4.89
C LEU A 20 2.27 12.64 3.99
N ALA A 21 2.00 13.95 4.08
CA ALA A 21 1.01 14.62 3.24
C ALA A 21 1.39 14.60 1.75
N ASN A 22 2.69 14.40 1.44
CA ASN A 22 3.17 14.16 0.07
C ASN A 22 2.71 12.82 -0.51
N ILE A 23 2.32 11.86 0.33
CA ILE A 23 1.82 10.55 -0.10
C ILE A 23 0.30 10.52 -0.01
N PHE A 24 -0.26 10.86 1.17
CA PHE A 24 -1.69 10.97 1.41
C PHE A 24 -1.98 12.21 2.25
N PRO A 25 -2.89 13.11 1.81
CA PRO A 25 -3.16 14.36 2.52
C PRO A 25 -3.56 14.15 3.98
N THR A 26 -4.34 13.09 4.25
CA THR A 26 -4.77 12.71 5.59
C THR A 26 -4.67 11.20 5.81
N PRO A 27 -4.64 10.75 7.09
CA PRO A 27 -4.77 9.33 7.41
C PRO A 27 -6.05 8.70 6.85
N ALA A 28 -7.15 9.45 6.78
CA ALA A 28 -8.42 8.97 6.24
C ALA A 28 -8.35 8.68 4.74
N ASP A 29 -7.60 9.48 3.97
CA ASP A 29 -7.36 9.23 2.53
C ASP A 29 -6.58 7.92 2.32
N TRP A 30 -5.58 7.68 3.18
CA TRP A 30 -4.84 6.41 3.16
C TRP A 30 -5.74 5.22 3.50
N GLU A 31 -6.56 5.32 4.54
CA GLU A 31 -7.51 4.26 4.91
C GLU A 31 -8.52 3.96 3.80
N ALA A 32 -9.01 5.01 3.12
CA ALA A 32 -9.93 4.88 2.00
C ALA A 32 -9.27 4.16 0.81
N LYS A 33 -8.04 4.54 0.42
CA LYS A 33 -7.29 3.84 -0.65
C LYS A 33 -6.98 2.39 -0.25
N LEU A 34 -6.62 2.14 1.01
CA LEU A 34 -6.40 0.78 1.52
C LEU A 34 -7.67 -0.07 1.44
N ALA A 35 -8.83 0.48 1.82
CA ALA A 35 -10.11 -0.21 1.71
C ALA A 35 -10.46 -0.53 0.26
N ASN A 36 -10.23 0.40 -0.66
CA ASN A 36 -10.43 0.19 -2.10
C ASN A 36 -9.55 -0.95 -2.64
N VAL A 37 -8.24 -0.94 -2.34
CA VAL A 37 -7.31 -2.00 -2.77
C VAL A 37 -7.73 -3.36 -2.20
N LYS A 38 -8.10 -3.43 -0.92
CA LYS A 38 -8.58 -4.66 -0.28
C LYS A 38 -9.82 -5.25 -0.97
N ALA A 39 -10.76 -4.39 -1.37
CA ALA A 39 -11.98 -4.81 -2.07
C ALA A 39 -11.70 -5.42 -3.45
N ARG A 40 -10.58 -5.05 -4.07
CA ARG A 40 -10.15 -5.53 -5.40
C ARG A 40 -9.29 -6.80 -5.35
N LEU A 41 -8.84 -7.26 -4.18
CA LEU A 41 -8.07 -8.51 -4.05
C LEU A 41 -8.75 -9.75 -4.67
N PRO A 42 -10.08 -9.91 -4.68
CA PRO A 42 -10.74 -10.99 -5.40
C PRO A 42 -10.46 -10.98 -6.92
N GLU A 43 -10.25 -9.80 -7.53
CA GLU A 43 -9.97 -9.64 -8.96
C GLU A 43 -8.66 -10.33 -9.34
N ILE A 44 -7.62 -10.26 -8.51
CA ILE A 44 -6.36 -10.96 -8.81
C ILE A 44 -6.42 -12.44 -8.39
N ARG A 45 -7.21 -12.78 -7.35
CA ARG A 45 -7.35 -14.16 -6.86
C ARG A 45 -7.98 -15.09 -7.90
N GLN A 46 -8.79 -14.58 -8.82
CA GLN A 46 -9.43 -15.38 -9.86
C GLN A 46 -8.43 -16.11 -10.80
N TYR A 47 -7.16 -15.66 -10.84
CA TYR A 47 -6.09 -16.26 -11.65
C TYR A 47 -5.30 -17.36 -10.92
N GLN A 48 -5.60 -17.61 -9.64
CA GLN A 48 -4.88 -18.61 -8.84
C GLN A 48 -4.99 -20.00 -9.46
N GLY A 49 -3.84 -20.61 -9.77
CA GLY A 49 -3.76 -21.93 -10.40
C GLY A 49 -4.04 -21.94 -11.91
N ARG A 50 -4.31 -20.78 -12.52
CA ARG A 50 -4.76 -20.66 -13.92
C ARG A 50 -3.74 -20.01 -14.86
N LEU A 51 -2.59 -19.55 -14.34
CA LEU A 51 -1.57 -18.87 -15.15
C LEU A 51 -0.96 -19.74 -16.26
N GLY A 52 -1.07 -21.07 -16.14
CA GLY A 52 -0.61 -22.04 -17.14
C GLY A 52 -1.63 -22.35 -18.25
N GLU A 53 -2.86 -21.79 -18.20
CA GLU A 53 -3.90 -22.05 -19.20
C GLU A 53 -3.56 -21.48 -20.59
N GLY A 54 -2.63 -20.51 -20.66
CA GLY A 54 -2.15 -19.94 -21.91
C GLY A 54 -1.66 -18.49 -21.78
N PRO A 55 -1.17 -17.89 -22.88
CA PRO A 55 -0.68 -16.51 -22.88
C PRO A 55 -1.75 -15.50 -22.47
N ASP A 56 -3.02 -15.71 -22.84
CA ASP A 56 -4.11 -14.81 -22.47
C ASP A 56 -4.39 -14.79 -20.96
N ALA A 57 -4.29 -15.95 -20.30
CA ALA A 57 -4.48 -16.04 -18.85
C ALA A 57 -3.35 -15.31 -18.09
N LEU A 58 -2.11 -15.41 -18.59
CA LEU A 58 -0.97 -14.68 -18.03
C LEU A 58 -1.08 -13.16 -18.30
N ALA A 59 -1.46 -12.77 -19.51
CA ALA A 59 -1.64 -11.36 -19.88
C ALA A 59 -2.72 -10.69 -19.03
N GLY A 60 -3.89 -11.31 -18.89
CA GLY A 60 -4.95 -10.78 -18.03
C GLY A 60 -4.55 -10.66 -16.55
N TRP A 61 -3.76 -11.61 -16.05
CA TRP A 61 -3.19 -11.49 -14.69
C TRP A 61 -2.22 -10.31 -14.58
N LEU A 62 -1.32 -10.12 -15.55
CA LEU A 62 -0.36 -9.00 -15.56
C LEU A 62 -1.06 -7.65 -15.60
N GLU A 63 -2.08 -7.50 -16.43
CA GLU A 63 -2.91 -6.29 -16.51
C GLU A 63 -3.60 -6.01 -15.17
N THR A 64 -4.29 -7.01 -14.61
CA THR A 64 -4.97 -6.90 -13.32
C THR A 64 -3.99 -6.55 -12.19
N TYR A 65 -2.80 -7.14 -12.19
CA TYR A 65 -1.74 -6.86 -11.22
C TYR A 65 -1.24 -5.41 -11.34
N GLN A 66 -0.97 -4.93 -12.56
CA GLN A 66 -0.53 -3.56 -12.79
C GLN A 66 -1.58 -2.54 -12.36
N ASP A 67 -2.86 -2.81 -12.62
CA ASP A 67 -3.97 -1.94 -12.23
C ASP A 67 -4.25 -1.95 -10.73
N LEU A 68 -3.89 -3.01 -10.02
CA LEU A 68 -3.96 -3.06 -8.56
C LEU A 68 -2.80 -2.31 -7.89
N MET A 69 -1.62 -2.33 -8.52
CA MET A 69 -0.40 -1.69 -8.01
C MET A 69 -0.30 -0.19 -8.31
N ARG A 70 -1.27 0.37 -9.04
CA ARG A 70 -1.36 1.80 -9.38
C ARG A 70 -2.14 2.61 -8.33
#